data_AF-A0A5Q4G8V1-F1
#
_entry.id   AF-A0A5Q4G8V1-F1
#
_cell.length_a   1.000
_cell.length_b   1.000
_cell.length_c   1.000
_cell.angle_alpha   90.00
_cell.angle_beta   90.00
_cell.angle_gamma   90.00
#
_symmetry.space_group_name_H-M   'P 1'
#
loop_
_entity.id
_entity.type
_entity.pdbx_description
1 polymer ?
#
loop_
_entity_poly.entity_id
_entity_poly.type
_entity_poly.pdbx_seq_one_letter_code
_entity_poly.pdbx_strand_id
1 'polypeptide(L)' 'TLRGFVVMVLGGFLIGFGARWAGGCTSGHAIMGLSELQWPSLLAVVGFFIGGLMATHLVLPLVLGL' A
#
# COMPACT_ATOMS: atom_id res chain seq x y z
N THR A 1 -3.87 -20.49 9.98
CA THR A 1 -5.18 -20.64 9.30
C THR A 1 -5.00 -20.46 7.80
N LEU A 2 -5.61 -21.33 6.98
CA LEU A 2 -5.49 -21.29 5.51
C LEU A 2 -5.82 -19.90 4.93
N ARG A 3 -6.80 -19.21 5.53
CA ARG A 3 -7.20 -17.83 5.22
C ARG A 3 -6.05 -16.81 5.30
N GLY A 4 -5.23 -16.87 6.35
CA GLY A 4 -4.11 -15.93 6.52
C GLY A 4 -3.01 -16.11 5.47
N PHE A 5 -2.75 -17.35 5.06
CA PHE A 5 -1.78 -17.65 4.01
C PHE A 5 -2.24 -17.09 2.65
N VAL A 6 -3.52 -17.27 2.32
CA VAL A 6 -4.12 -16.73 1.08
C VAL A 6 -4.05 -15.20 1.05
N VAL A 7 -4.33 -14.53 2.17
CA VAL A 7 -4.26 -13.06 2.28
C VAL A 7 -2.83 -12.55 2.16
N MET A 8 -1.84 -13.23 2.74
CA MET A 8 -0.43 -12.86 2.61
C MET A 8 0.06 -12.96 1.16
N VAL A 9 -0.29 -14.04 0.46
CA VAL A 9 0.14 -14.25 -0.94
C VAL A 9 -0.53 -13.25 -1.87
N LEU A 10 -1.86 -13.10 -1.80
CA LEU A 10 -2.59 -12.15 -2.65
C LEU A 10 -2.27 -10.69 -2.30
N GLY A 11 -2.20 -10.36 -1.01
CA GLY A 11 -1.87 -9.02 -0.55
C GLY A 11 -0.44 -8.62 -0.93
N GLY A 12 0.53 -9.51 -0.73
CA GLY A 12 1.92 -9.27 -1.15
C GLY A 12 2.05 -9.08 -2.65
N PHE A 13 1.33 -9.88 -3.45
CA PHE A 13 1.30 -9.72 -4.91
C PHE A 13 0.69 -8.39 -5.35
N LEU A 14 -0.45 -7.99 -4.78
CA LEU A 14 -1.10 -6.70 -5.09
C LEU A 14 -0.20 -5.51 -4.73
N ILE A 15 0.45 -5.54 -3.56
CA ILE A 15 1.36 -4.47 -3.13
C ILE A 15 2.57 -4.37 -4.07
N GLY A 16 3.16 -5.51 -4.44
CA GLY A 16 4.29 -5.55 -5.37
C GLY A 16 3.91 -5.02 -6.76
N PHE A 17 2.74 -5.40 -7.26
CA PHE A 17 2.21 -4.88 -8.53
C PHE A 17 1.95 -3.37 -8.46
N GLY A 18 1.32 -2.89 -7.40
CA GLY A 18 1.05 -1.46 -7.17
C GLY A 18 2.32 -0.62 -7.05
N ALA A 19 3.35 -1.12 -6.36
CA ALA A 19 4.65 -0.46 -6.28
C ALA A 19 5.31 -0.31 -7.66
N ARG A 20 5.17 -1.33 -8.53
CA ARG A 20 5.70 -1.22 -9.89
C ARG A 20 4.93 -0.21 -10.73
N TRP A 21 3.61 -0.12 -10.56
CA TRP A 21 2.76 0.89 -11.20
C TRP A 21 3.08 2.32 -10.76
N ALA A 22 3.42 2.52 -9.48
CA ALA A 22 3.85 3.82 -8.96
C ALA A 22 5.24 4.25 -9.48
N GLY A 23 5.98 3.37 -10.16
CA GLY A 23 7.34 3.66 -10.64
C GLY A 23 8.40 3.64 -9.54
N GLY A 24 8.05 3.22 -8.33
CA GLY A 24 8.94 3.27 -7.17
C GLY A 24 8.34 2.62 -5.92
N CYS A 25 9.14 2.55 -4.86
CA CYS A 25 8.67 2.09 -3.56
C CYS A 25 8.12 3.26 -2.73
N THR A 26 7.28 2.93 -1.76
CA THR A 26 6.76 3.88 -0.76
C THR A 26 7.88 4.65 -0.06
N SER A 27 9.00 4.01 0.29
CA SER A 27 10.14 4.68 0.93
C SER A 27 10.86 5.66 0.00
N GLY A 28 11.00 5.34 -1.29
CA GLY A 28 11.62 6.22 -2.29
C GLY A 28 10.80 7.48 -2.53
N HIS A 29 9.49 7.35 -2.71
CA HIS A 29 8.58 8.49 -2.89
C HIS A 29 8.41 9.32 -1.61
N ALA A 30 8.35 8.69 -0.44
CA ALA A 30 8.13 9.40 0.82
C ALA A 30 9.39 10.08 1.39
N ILE A 31 10.59 9.50 1.23
CA ILE A 31 11.82 10.05 1.84
C ILE A 31 12.52 11.02 0.89
N MET A 32 12.84 10.56 -0.32
CA MET A 32 13.58 11.36 -1.31
C MET A 32 12.62 12.26 -2.11
N GLY A 33 11.51 11.70 -2.59
CA GLY A 33 10.54 12.46 -3.38
C GLY A 33 9.84 13.59 -2.62
N LEU A 34 9.42 13.34 -1.37
CA LEU A 34 8.81 14.40 -0.55
C LEU A 34 9.82 15.51 -0.18
N SER A 35 11.10 15.17 0.01
CA SER A 35 12.17 16.15 0.29
C SER A 35 12.45 17.08 -0.89
N GLU A 36 12.27 16.60 -2.12
CA GLU A 36 12.42 17.41 -3.35
C GLU A 36 11.13 18.18 -3.73
N LEU A 37 10.08 18.15 -2.90
CA LEU A 37 8.78 18.79 -3.12
C LEU A 37 8.20 18.54 -4.53
N GLN A 38 8.34 17.31 -5.01
CA GLN A 38 7.82 16.89 -6.31
C GLN A 38 6.35 16.47 -6.17
N TRP A 39 5.46 17.17 -6.88
CA TRP A 39 4.03 16.88 -7.02
C TRP A 39 3.66 15.39 -7.24
N PRO A 40 4.36 14.62 -8.10
CA PRO A 40 4.03 13.21 -8.30
C PRO A 40 4.27 12.33 -7.06
N SER A 41 5.30 12.62 -6.26
CA SER A 41 5.56 11.86 -5.03
C SER A 41 4.54 12.14 -3.94
N LEU A 42 4.04 13.38 -3.86
CA LEU A 42 2.97 13.72 -2.91
C LEU A 42 1.67 12.96 -3.23
N LEU A 43 1.31 12.87 -4.52
CA LEU A 43 0.15 12.09 -4.96
C LEU A 43 0.33 10.58 -4.69
N ALA A 44 1.52 10.04 -4.95
CA ALA A 44 1.85 8.64 -4.68
C ALA A 44 1.72 8.31 -3.20
N VAL A 45 2.27 9.15 -2.30
CA VAL A 45 2.19 8.94 -0.84
C VAL A 45 0.75 9.01 -0.35
N VAL A 46 -0.04 9.97 -0.82
CA VAL A 46 -1.46 10.08 -0.44
C VAL A 46 -2.24 8.83 -0.88
N GLY A 47 -2.00 8.33 -2.09
CA GLY A 47 -2.62 7.10 -2.59
C GLY A 47 -2.25 5.86 -1.75
N PHE A 48 -0.97 5.72 -1.39
CA PHE A 48 -0.52 4.64 -0.50
C PHE A 48 -1.15 4.71 0.89
N PHE A 49 -1.28 5.91 1.47
CA PHE A 49 -1.92 6.10 2.76
C PHE A 49 -3.42 5.78 2.73
N ILE A 50 -4.16 6.28 1.73
CA ILE A 50 -5.60 5.99 1.59
C ILE A 50 -5.83 4.49 1.36
N GLY A 51 -5.01 3.86 0.51
CA GLY A 51 -5.08 2.42 0.26
C GLY A 51 -4.79 1.59 1.52
N GLY A 52 -3.80 2.00 2.32
CA GLY A 52 -3.51 1.38 3.61
C GLY A 52 -4.65 1.54 4.62
N LEU A 53 -5.24 2.73 4.71
CA LEU A 53 -6.37 3.01 5.62
C LEU A 53 -7.62 2.22 5.23
N MET A 54 -7.90 2.11 3.94
CA MET A 54 -8.98 1.26 3.42
C MET A 54 -8.68 -0.22 3.68
N ALA A 55 -7.45 -0.69 3.48
CA ALA A 55 -7.10 -2.07 3.79
C ALA A 55 -7.28 -2.40 5.28
N THR A 56 -6.90 -1.50 6.19
CA THR A 56 -7.08 -1.72 7.64
C THR A 56 -8.54 -1.62 8.08
N HIS A 57 -9.34 -0.70 7.52
CA HIS A 57 -10.74 -0.53 7.89
C HIS A 57 -11.72 -1.46 7.16
N LEU A 58 -11.35 -2.03 6.00
CA LEU A 58 -12.22 -2.91 5.22
C LEU A 58 -11.73 -4.35 5.22
N VAL A 59 -10.44 -4.59 4.98
CA VAL A 59 -9.91 -5.97 4.82
C VAL A 59 -9.64 -6.61 6.17
N LEU A 60 -9.07 -5.88 7.13
CA LEU A 60 -8.81 -6.41 8.46
C LEU A 60 -10.08 -6.87 9.20
N PRO A 61 -11.17 -6.08 9.31
CA PRO A 61 -12.39 -6.55 9.98
C PRO A 61 -13.08 -7.68 9.22
N LEU A 62 -13.03 -7.70 7.89
CA LEU A 62 -13.58 -8.80 7.08
C LEU A 62 -12.81 -10.13 7.28
N VAL A 63 -11.51 -10.06 7.57
CA VAL A 63 -10.64 -11.23 7.78
C VAL A 63 -10.59 -11.66 9.25
N LEU A 64 -10.52 -10.72 10.20
CA LEU A 64 -10.51 -11.01 11.64
C LEU A 64 -11.90 -11.21 12.26
N GLY A 65 -12.98 -10.79 11.58
CA GLY A 65 -14.35 -10.97 12.06
C GLY A 65 -14.68 -10.16 13.32
N LEU A 66 -14.27 -8.89 13.34
CA LEU A 66 -14.63 -7.91 14.39
C LEU A 66 -15.94 -7.21 14.05
#